data_AF-A0A7C9EP85-F1
#
_entry.id   AF-A0A7C9EP85-F1
#
_cell.length_a   1.000
_cell.length_b   1.000
_cell.length_c   1.000
_cell.angle_alpha   90.00
_cell.angle_beta   90.00
_cell.angle_gamma   90.00
#
_symmetry.space_group_name_H-M   'P 1'
#
loop_
_entity.id
_entity.type
_entity.pdbx_description
1 polymer ?
#
loop_
_entity_poly.entity_id
_entity_poly.type
_entity_poly.pdbx_seq_one_letter_code
_entity_poly.pdbx_strand_id
1 'polypeptide(L)'
;YLIGPLGSGLKDSSAYVRTVAAFGVLKLYHISAATCIDADFPAMLKHLMLNDRDAQVVANCLSALQEIWSSEANSSEVASREIDTLLSKPVIYYFLNRVREFSEWAQCLVLELVAKYVPSDSNEVFDIMNLLEDRLQHANGAVVLATIKVFMQLTLSMTDVHQQVYERIKAPLITLVSTGGPEQSYAVLSHLHLLVMRAPMLFSSDYKHFYCHYNEPTYVKKLKLEMLTAVANENNTYEIVTELCEYVANVDIPIARESIRAVGKIALQQYDVNAI
;
A
#
# COMPACT_ATOMS: atom_id res chain seq x y z
N TYR A 1 -6.33 38.18 -10.39
CA TYR A 1 -5.26 38.63 -9.46
C TYR A 1 -4.30 37.51 -9.06
N LEU A 2 -4.76 36.27 -8.82
CA LEU A 2 -3.90 35.16 -8.37
C LEU A 2 -2.97 34.55 -9.44
N ILE A 3 -3.34 34.63 -10.72
CA ILE A 3 -2.60 33.98 -11.82
C ILE A 3 -1.15 34.48 -11.91
N GLY A 4 -0.94 35.80 -11.94
CA GLY A 4 0.40 36.40 -12.06
C GLY A 4 1.35 35.97 -10.93
N PRO A 5 0.98 36.16 -9.65
CA PRO A 5 1.79 35.70 -8.53
C PRO A 5 2.07 34.20 -8.52
N LEU A 6 1.09 33.35 -8.87
CA LEU A 6 1.30 31.90 -8.96
C LEU A 6 2.28 31.53 -10.08
N GLY A 7 2.14 32.14 -11.26
CA GLY A 7 3.06 31.93 -12.37
C GLY A 7 4.50 32.32 -12.04
N SER A 8 4.69 33.43 -11.32
CA SER A 8 6.00 33.83 -10.80
C SER A 8 6.50 32.88 -9.71
N GLY A 9 5.63 32.45 -8.79
CA GLY A 9 5.98 31.54 -7.70
C GLY A 9 6.44 30.16 -8.19
N LEU A 10 5.89 29.66 -9.29
CA LEU A 10 6.35 28.41 -9.93
C LEU A 10 7.75 28.53 -10.54
N LYS A 11 8.20 29.75 -10.85
CA LYS A 11 9.53 30.03 -11.42
C LYS A 11 10.52 30.59 -10.38
N ASP A 12 10.12 30.61 -9.11
CA ASP A 12 10.92 31.20 -8.04
C ASP A 12 12.22 30.40 -7.81
N SER A 13 13.27 31.08 -7.35
CA SER A 13 14.55 30.43 -7.05
C SER A 13 14.46 29.51 -5.82
N SER A 14 13.58 29.83 -4.88
CA SER A 14 13.34 29.06 -3.66
C SER A 14 12.44 27.85 -3.93
N ALA A 15 12.94 26.65 -3.60
CA ALA A 15 12.17 25.42 -3.69
C ALA A 15 10.90 25.45 -2.81
N TYR A 16 10.98 26.10 -1.64
CA TYR A 16 9.83 26.26 -0.76
C TYR A 16 8.72 27.08 -1.43
N VAL A 17 9.06 28.15 -2.15
CA VAL A 17 8.06 28.97 -2.86
C VAL A 17 7.41 28.18 -3.99
N ARG A 18 8.20 27.43 -4.78
CA ARG A 18 7.67 26.55 -5.83
C ARG A 18 6.75 25.46 -5.27
N THR A 19 7.12 24.88 -4.13
CA THR A 19 6.32 23.88 -3.38
C THR A 19 4.94 24.42 -3.02
N VAL A 20 4.89 25.64 -2.47
CA VAL A 20 3.63 26.31 -2.09
C VAL A 20 2.85 26.75 -3.32
N ALA A 21 3.53 27.24 -4.36
CA ALA A 21 2.91 27.65 -5.62
C ALA A 21 2.25 26.46 -6.33
N ALA A 22 2.85 25.27 -6.31
CA ALA A 22 2.27 24.06 -6.89
C ALA A 22 0.91 23.71 -6.27
N PHE A 23 0.81 23.69 -4.94
CA PHE A 23 -0.49 23.52 -4.28
C PHE A 23 -1.40 24.74 -4.42
N GLY A 24 -0.85 25.94 -4.59
CA GLY A 24 -1.60 27.15 -4.92
C GLY A 24 -2.34 27.03 -6.26
N VAL A 25 -1.71 26.42 -7.26
CA VAL A 25 -2.34 26.08 -8.55
C VAL A 25 -3.48 25.09 -8.35
N LEU A 26 -3.26 24.02 -7.57
CA LEU A 26 -4.33 23.04 -7.28
C LEU A 26 -5.53 23.70 -6.58
N LYS A 27 -5.27 24.58 -5.60
CA LYS A 27 -6.32 25.36 -4.94
C LYS A 27 -7.06 26.28 -5.91
N LEU A 28 -6.33 26.93 -6.83
CA LEU A 28 -6.94 27.74 -7.87
C LEU A 28 -7.83 26.90 -8.78
N TYR A 29 -7.40 25.69 -9.14
CA TYR A 29 -8.20 24.76 -9.94
C TYR A 29 -9.56 24.45 -9.27
N HIS A 30 -9.59 24.17 -7.97
CA HIS A 30 -10.85 23.94 -7.25
C HIS A 30 -11.76 25.18 -7.17
N ILE A 31 -11.18 26.39 -7.21
CA ILE A 31 -11.97 27.64 -7.22
C ILE A 31 -12.47 27.94 -8.64
N SER A 32 -11.61 27.77 -9.65
CA SER A 32 -11.91 28.03 -11.05
C SER A 32 -11.02 27.19 -11.97
N ALA A 33 -11.55 26.06 -12.41
CA ALA A 33 -10.87 25.15 -13.33
C ALA A 33 -10.49 25.85 -14.65
N ALA A 34 -11.44 26.56 -15.28
CA ALA A 34 -11.21 27.28 -16.53
C ALA A 34 -10.01 28.24 -16.43
N THR A 35 -9.94 29.05 -15.37
CA THR A 35 -8.82 29.98 -15.15
C THR A 35 -7.48 29.26 -15.01
N CYS A 36 -7.47 28.06 -14.41
CA CYS A 36 -6.25 27.27 -14.24
C CYS A 36 -5.74 26.71 -15.58
N ILE A 37 -6.66 26.19 -16.40
CA ILE A 37 -6.35 25.62 -17.72
C ILE A 37 -5.97 26.73 -18.72
N ASP A 38 -6.72 27.83 -18.76
CA ASP A 38 -6.46 28.98 -19.65
C ASP A 38 -5.08 29.63 -19.39
N ALA A 39 -4.60 29.56 -18.14
CA ALA A 39 -3.28 30.05 -17.74
C ALA A 39 -2.14 29.04 -18.00
N ASP A 40 -2.45 27.86 -18.56
CA ASP A 40 -1.50 26.78 -18.87
C ASP A 40 -0.68 26.29 -17.67
N PHE A 41 -1.25 26.37 -16.46
CA PHE A 41 -0.58 25.89 -15.26
C PHE A 41 -0.29 24.38 -15.26
N PRO A 42 -1.14 23.48 -15.81
CA PRO A 42 -0.82 22.07 -15.89
C PRO A 42 0.49 21.80 -16.67
N ALA A 43 0.73 22.51 -17.77
CA ALA A 43 1.99 22.36 -18.51
C ALA A 43 3.19 22.86 -17.69
N MET A 44 3.04 23.97 -16.97
CA MET A 44 4.09 24.48 -16.07
C MET A 44 4.41 23.50 -14.93
N LEU A 45 3.38 22.91 -14.30
CA LEU A 45 3.57 21.89 -13.27
C LEU A 45 4.25 20.64 -13.82
N LYS A 46 3.86 20.18 -15.03
CA LYS A 46 4.49 19.04 -15.70
C LYS A 46 5.98 19.31 -15.97
N HIS A 47 6.31 20.50 -16.42
CA HIS A 47 7.70 20.91 -16.62
C HIS A 47 8.51 20.87 -15.31
N LEU A 48 7.95 21.37 -14.21
CA LEU A 48 8.61 21.31 -12.90
C LEU A 48 8.77 19.87 -12.39
N MET A 49 7.72 19.05 -12.52
CA MET A 49 7.74 17.65 -12.09
C MET A 49 8.92 16.86 -12.71
N LEU A 50 9.23 17.12 -13.98
CA LEU A 50 10.27 16.39 -14.72
C LEU A 50 11.68 17.00 -14.60
N ASN A 51 11.79 18.29 -14.29
CA ASN A 51 13.07 19.01 -14.36
C ASN A 51 13.54 19.63 -13.03
N ASP A 52 12.69 19.65 -11.99
CA ASP A 52 13.08 20.23 -10.71
C ASP A 52 14.02 19.30 -9.93
N ARG A 53 15.00 19.92 -9.28
CA ARG A 53 16.00 19.22 -8.46
C ARG A 53 15.43 18.84 -7.10
N ASP A 54 14.49 19.62 -6.58
CA ASP A 54 13.92 19.40 -5.25
C ASP A 54 12.82 18.33 -5.28
N ALA A 55 13.01 17.26 -4.51
CA ALA A 55 12.10 16.12 -4.49
C ALA A 55 10.70 16.49 -3.96
N GLN A 56 10.59 17.46 -3.05
CA GLN A 56 9.30 17.89 -2.51
C GLN A 56 8.51 18.69 -3.55
N VAL A 57 9.18 19.56 -4.33
CA VAL A 57 8.54 20.26 -5.45
C VAL A 57 8.02 19.26 -6.47
N VAL A 58 8.84 18.27 -6.85
CA VAL A 58 8.46 17.21 -7.79
C VAL A 58 7.24 16.42 -7.30
N ALA A 59 7.23 16.01 -6.02
CA ALA A 59 6.13 15.25 -5.43
C ALA A 59 4.82 16.06 -5.39
N ASN A 60 4.89 17.35 -5.02
CA ASN A 60 3.72 18.22 -5.00
C ASN A 60 3.17 18.48 -6.40
N CYS A 61 4.05 18.65 -7.39
CA CYS A 61 3.62 18.79 -8.79
C CYS A 61 2.93 17.50 -9.27
N LEU A 62 3.49 16.32 -8.97
CA LEU A 62 2.85 15.04 -9.29
C LEU A 62 1.46 14.93 -8.65
N SER A 63 1.34 15.22 -7.36
CA SER A 63 0.06 15.17 -6.63
C SER A 63 -0.98 16.11 -7.24
N ALA A 64 -0.60 17.35 -7.52
CA ALA A 64 -1.50 18.34 -8.11
C ALA A 64 -1.94 17.93 -9.53
N LEU A 65 -1.01 17.44 -10.36
CA LEU A 65 -1.30 17.00 -11.72
C LEU A 65 -2.21 15.78 -11.76
N GLN A 66 -1.98 14.79 -10.90
CA GLN A 66 -2.86 13.61 -10.81
C GLN A 66 -4.30 13.99 -10.48
N GLU A 67 -4.51 14.95 -9.57
CA GLU A 67 -5.85 15.40 -9.19
C GLU A 67 -6.51 16.24 -10.30
N ILE A 68 -5.78 17.17 -10.90
CA ILE A 68 -6.29 17.99 -12.02
C ILE A 68 -6.65 17.09 -13.21
N TRP A 69 -5.73 16.24 -13.66
CA TRP A 69 -5.98 15.42 -14.84
C TRP A 69 -7.02 14.33 -14.60
N SER A 70 -7.09 13.73 -13.41
CA SER A 70 -8.14 12.76 -13.10
C SER A 70 -9.53 13.39 -13.10
N SER A 71 -9.65 14.64 -12.64
CA SER A 71 -10.90 15.41 -12.67
C SER A 71 -11.31 15.79 -14.10
N GLU A 72 -10.35 16.14 -14.95
CA GLU A 72 -10.59 16.53 -16.34
C GLU A 72 -10.66 15.34 -17.33
N ALA A 73 -10.30 14.13 -16.92
CA ALA A 73 -10.15 12.97 -17.81
C ALA A 73 -11.42 12.59 -18.59
N ASN A 74 -12.61 12.86 -18.02
CA ASN A 74 -13.88 12.59 -18.69
C ASN A 74 -14.28 13.68 -19.70
N SER A 75 -13.73 14.88 -19.55
CA SER A 75 -14.11 16.07 -20.32
C SER A 75 -13.10 16.41 -21.41
N SER A 76 -11.84 15.99 -21.26
CA SER A 76 -10.73 16.36 -22.13
C SER A 76 -9.88 15.15 -22.49
N GLU A 77 -9.84 14.80 -23.79
CA GLU A 77 -8.94 13.78 -24.32
C GLU A 77 -7.46 14.11 -24.05
N VAL A 78 -7.13 15.40 -23.96
CA VAL A 78 -5.76 15.85 -23.65
C VAL A 78 -5.38 15.41 -22.23
N ALA A 79 -6.30 15.58 -21.26
CA ALA A 79 -6.06 15.14 -19.89
C ALA A 79 -5.89 13.61 -19.81
N SER A 80 -6.67 12.84 -20.58
CA SER A 80 -6.52 11.38 -20.65
C SER A 80 -5.13 10.98 -21.18
N ARG A 81 -4.67 11.61 -22.28
CA ARG A 81 -3.34 11.35 -22.85
C ARG A 81 -2.20 11.76 -21.90
N GLU A 82 -2.40 12.80 -21.10
CA GLU A 82 -1.43 13.23 -20.10
C GLU A 82 -1.31 12.21 -18.95
N ILE A 83 -2.41 11.58 -18.53
CA ILE A 83 -2.38 10.46 -17.58
C ILE A 83 -1.61 9.27 -18.16
N ASP A 84 -1.86 8.91 -19.43
CA ASP A 84 -1.11 7.84 -20.09
C ASP A 84 0.38 8.16 -20.18
N THR A 85 0.72 9.44 -20.37
CA THR A 85 2.11 9.91 -20.38
C THR A 85 2.77 9.76 -19.01
N LEU A 86 2.05 10.01 -17.91
CA LEU A 86 2.55 9.74 -16.55
C LEU A 86 2.85 8.25 -16.33
N LEU A 87 2.09 7.37 -16.97
CA LEU A 87 2.26 5.92 -16.93
C LEU A 87 3.24 5.41 -18.02
N SER A 88 4.09 6.28 -18.56
CA SER A 88 5.12 5.87 -19.50
C SER A 88 6.39 5.41 -18.77
N LYS A 89 7.12 4.45 -19.37
CA LYS A 89 8.39 3.93 -18.86
C LYS A 89 9.38 5.04 -18.43
N PRO A 90 9.65 6.09 -19.23
CA PRO A 90 10.61 7.12 -18.85
C PRO A 90 10.22 7.86 -17.56
N VAL A 91 8.94 8.16 -17.39
CA VAL A 91 8.43 8.88 -16.21
C VAL A 91 8.48 7.99 -14.97
N ILE A 92 8.05 6.73 -15.10
CA ILE A 92 8.10 5.75 -14.00
C ILE A 92 9.53 5.53 -13.53
N TYR A 93 10.47 5.29 -14.44
CA TYR A 93 11.88 5.10 -14.09
C TYR A 93 12.53 6.38 -13.54
N TYR A 94 12.12 7.57 -14.00
CA TYR A 94 12.57 8.83 -13.42
C TYR A 94 12.22 8.91 -11.93
N PHE A 95 10.99 8.53 -11.54
CA PHE A 95 10.60 8.52 -10.13
C PHE A 95 11.25 7.39 -9.33
N LEU A 96 11.30 6.17 -9.88
CA LEU A 96 11.89 5.01 -9.19
C LEU A 96 13.38 5.22 -8.89
N ASN A 97 14.15 5.75 -9.84
CA ASN A 97 15.58 6.03 -9.63
C ASN A 97 15.83 7.10 -8.55
N ARG A 98 14.85 7.96 -8.29
CA ARG A 98 14.91 9.01 -7.27
C ARG A 98 14.13 8.65 -5.99
N VAL A 99 13.60 7.43 -5.87
CA VAL A 99 12.65 7.06 -4.79
C VAL A 99 13.20 7.36 -3.38
N ARG A 100 14.51 7.21 -3.17
CA ARG A 100 15.19 7.47 -1.89
C ARG A 100 15.32 8.94 -1.52
N GLU A 101 15.22 9.85 -2.48
CA GLU A 101 15.27 11.30 -2.25
C GLU A 101 13.94 11.84 -1.74
N PHE A 102 12.84 11.12 -1.98
CA PHE A 102 11.51 11.54 -1.60
C PHE A 102 11.25 11.29 -0.11
N SER A 103 10.44 12.18 0.48
CA SER A 103 9.84 11.93 1.79
C SER A 103 8.95 10.70 1.77
N GLU A 104 8.67 10.12 2.93
CA GLU A 104 7.90 8.88 3.05
C GLU A 104 6.50 9.00 2.42
N TRP A 105 5.86 10.17 2.59
CA TRP A 105 4.58 10.47 1.95
C TRP A 105 4.70 10.51 0.42
N ALA A 106 5.74 11.16 -0.10
CA ALA A 106 5.99 11.24 -1.53
C ALA A 106 6.37 9.87 -2.13
N GLN A 107 7.08 9.01 -1.38
CA GLN A 107 7.33 7.63 -1.78
C GLN A 107 6.02 6.86 -1.95
N CYS A 108 5.07 6.98 -1.01
CA CYS A 108 3.76 6.35 -1.15
C CYS A 108 3.00 6.84 -2.41
N LEU A 109 3.04 8.14 -2.69
CA LEU A 109 2.43 8.73 -3.89
C LEU A 109 3.04 8.15 -5.18
N VAL A 110 4.36 8.08 -5.25
CA VAL A 110 5.09 7.49 -6.38
C VAL A 110 4.76 6.02 -6.54
N LEU A 111 4.79 5.24 -5.45
CA LEU A 111 4.47 3.80 -5.48
C LEU A 111 3.03 3.54 -5.91
N GLU A 112 2.08 4.40 -5.55
CA GLU A 112 0.71 4.31 -6.04
C GLU A 112 0.60 4.56 -7.54
N LEU A 113 1.38 5.49 -8.10
CA LEU A 113 1.49 5.66 -9.55
C LEU A 113 2.10 4.41 -10.21
N VAL A 114 3.20 3.90 -9.67
CA VAL A 114 3.90 2.71 -10.18
C VAL A 114 2.99 1.48 -10.16
N ALA A 115 2.13 1.34 -9.14
CA ALA A 115 1.17 0.24 -9.07
C ALA A 115 0.14 0.26 -10.23
N LYS A 116 -0.06 1.39 -10.92
CA LYS A 116 -0.95 1.49 -12.09
C LYS A 116 -0.21 1.25 -13.41
N TYR A 117 1.12 1.21 -13.38
CA TYR A 117 1.94 0.97 -14.56
C TYR A 117 1.89 -0.50 -14.97
N VAL A 118 1.81 -0.75 -16.28
CA VAL A 118 1.86 -2.10 -16.86
C VAL A 118 3.18 -2.25 -17.62
N PRO A 119 4.16 -2.99 -17.07
CA PRO A 119 5.41 -3.30 -17.78
C PRO A 119 5.18 -4.01 -19.11
N SER A 120 6.09 -3.78 -20.05
CA SER A 120 6.02 -4.40 -21.38
C SER A 120 6.53 -5.84 -21.37
N ASP A 121 7.52 -6.15 -20.53
CA ASP A 121 8.17 -7.45 -20.47
C ASP A 121 8.50 -7.88 -19.03
N SER A 122 8.75 -9.18 -18.86
CA SER A 122 9.07 -9.74 -17.55
C SER A 122 10.40 -9.21 -16.99
N ASN A 123 11.36 -8.81 -17.84
CA ASN A 123 12.61 -8.24 -17.33
C ASN A 123 12.35 -6.89 -16.65
N GLU A 124 11.50 -6.04 -17.23
CA GLU A 124 11.12 -4.77 -16.61
C GLU A 124 10.40 -4.95 -15.27
N VAL A 125 9.57 -6.00 -15.12
CA VAL A 125 8.99 -6.38 -13.82
C VAL A 125 10.10 -6.63 -12.79
N PHE A 126 11.10 -7.45 -13.14
CA PHE A 126 12.21 -7.77 -12.24
C PHE A 126 13.07 -6.54 -11.92
N ASP A 127 13.34 -5.68 -12.90
CA ASP A 127 14.09 -4.44 -12.70
C ASP A 127 13.39 -3.52 -11.69
N ILE A 128 12.08 -3.32 -11.82
CA ILE A 128 11.29 -2.52 -10.88
C ILE A 128 11.28 -3.15 -9.49
N MET A 129 11.09 -4.47 -9.40
CA MET A 129 11.11 -5.18 -8.11
C MET A 129 12.47 -5.04 -7.42
N ASN A 130 13.58 -5.22 -8.15
CA ASN A 130 14.92 -5.07 -7.62
C ASN A 130 15.22 -3.65 -7.10
N LEU A 131 14.73 -2.62 -7.79
CA LEU A 131 14.87 -1.22 -7.35
C LEU A 131 14.13 -0.93 -6.04
N LEU A 132 13.02 -1.64 -5.79
CA LEU A 132 12.13 -1.42 -4.65
C LEU A 132 12.32 -2.42 -3.50
N GLU A 133 13.15 -3.44 -3.67
CA GLU A 133 13.38 -4.50 -2.68
C GLU A 133 13.76 -3.97 -1.29
N ASP A 134 14.58 -2.92 -1.25
CA ASP A 134 15.02 -2.29 0.00
C ASP A 134 13.89 -1.53 0.72
N ARG A 135 12.80 -1.18 0.01
CA ARG A 135 11.63 -0.50 0.57
C ARG A 135 10.74 -1.44 1.38
N LEU A 136 10.84 -2.76 1.20
CA LEU A 136 10.14 -3.74 2.04
C LEU A 136 10.61 -3.72 3.50
N GLN A 137 11.82 -3.22 3.77
CA GLN A 137 12.40 -3.11 5.11
C GLN A 137 12.34 -1.67 5.67
N HIS A 138 11.52 -0.80 5.07
CA HIS A 138 11.40 0.58 5.48
C HIS A 138 10.75 0.71 6.88
N ALA A 139 11.18 1.70 7.66
CA ALA A 139 10.65 1.94 9.02
C ALA A 139 9.16 2.35 9.01
N ASN A 140 8.74 3.11 7.99
CA ASN A 140 7.36 3.52 7.82
C ASN A 140 6.54 2.43 7.12
N GLY A 141 5.56 1.85 7.83
CA GLY A 141 4.69 0.79 7.32
C GLY A 141 3.84 1.18 6.10
N ALA A 142 3.55 2.46 5.89
CA ALA A 142 2.83 2.91 4.68
C ALA A 142 3.67 2.67 3.42
N VAL A 143 4.98 2.95 3.47
CA VAL A 143 5.90 2.72 2.35
C VAL A 143 6.02 1.22 2.07
N VAL A 144 6.12 0.40 3.11
CA VAL A 144 6.17 -1.07 2.99
C VAL A 144 4.89 -1.60 2.33
N LEU A 145 3.72 -1.20 2.83
CA LEU A 145 2.43 -1.63 2.25
C LEU A 145 2.25 -1.16 0.80
N ALA A 146 2.65 0.07 0.47
CA ALA A 146 2.63 0.56 -0.91
C ALA A 146 3.57 -0.25 -1.82
N THR A 147 4.74 -0.64 -1.33
CA THR A 147 5.69 -1.51 -2.06
C THR A 147 5.11 -2.90 -2.27
N ILE A 148 4.49 -3.49 -1.25
CA ILE A 148 3.80 -4.79 -1.35
C ILE A 148 2.69 -4.72 -2.40
N LYS A 149 1.89 -3.64 -2.43
CA LYS A 149 0.86 -3.43 -3.45
C LYS A 149 1.45 -3.43 -4.86
N VAL A 150 2.58 -2.75 -5.07
CA VAL A 150 3.29 -2.77 -6.36
C VAL A 150 3.71 -4.20 -6.72
N PHE A 151 4.39 -4.92 -5.82
CA PHE A 151 4.88 -6.27 -6.11
C PHE A 151 3.74 -7.24 -6.44
N MET A 152 2.66 -7.17 -5.68
CA MET A 152 1.47 -7.98 -5.90
C MET A 152 0.83 -7.69 -7.26
N GLN A 153 0.70 -6.42 -7.64
CA GLN A 153 0.08 -6.02 -8.91
C GLN A 153 0.93 -6.40 -10.12
N LEU A 154 2.25 -6.18 -10.03
CA LEU A 154 3.19 -6.48 -11.12
C LEU A 154 3.31 -7.99 -11.42
N THR A 155 3.10 -8.84 -10.40
CA THR A 155 3.28 -10.29 -10.52
C THR A 155 2.00 -11.07 -10.74
N LEU A 156 0.83 -10.42 -10.88
CA LEU A 156 -0.47 -11.10 -11.04
C LEU A 156 -0.50 -12.10 -12.21
N SER A 157 0.22 -11.82 -13.30
CA SER A 157 0.30 -12.67 -14.49
C SER A 157 1.41 -13.73 -14.42
N MET A 158 2.27 -13.71 -13.40
CA MET A 158 3.46 -14.55 -13.26
C MET A 158 3.34 -15.46 -12.02
N THR A 159 2.63 -16.60 -12.16
CA THR A 159 2.23 -17.45 -11.02
C THR A 159 3.38 -17.83 -10.08
N ASP A 160 4.51 -18.31 -10.62
CA ASP A 160 5.66 -18.75 -9.80
C ASP A 160 6.30 -17.59 -9.03
N VAL A 161 6.46 -16.44 -9.68
CA VAL A 161 7.03 -15.23 -9.07
C VAL A 161 6.05 -14.64 -8.05
N HIS A 162 4.75 -14.68 -8.35
CA HIS A 162 3.71 -14.22 -7.44
C HIS A 162 3.76 -15.00 -6.12
N GLN A 163 3.91 -16.33 -6.18
CA GLN A 163 4.07 -17.15 -4.98
C GLN A 163 5.33 -16.78 -4.17
N GLN A 164 6.45 -16.51 -4.84
CA GLN A 164 7.67 -16.05 -4.16
C GLN A 164 7.49 -14.68 -3.49
N VAL A 165 6.74 -13.76 -4.12
CA VAL A 165 6.38 -12.47 -3.51
C VAL A 165 5.61 -12.70 -2.21
N TYR A 166 4.62 -13.60 -2.23
CA TYR A 166 3.87 -13.99 -1.03
C TYR A 166 4.75 -14.46 0.12
N GLU A 167 5.74 -15.31 -0.15
CA GLU A 167 6.74 -15.74 0.83
C GLU A 167 7.59 -14.58 1.35
N ARG A 168 8.03 -13.70 0.44
CA ARG A 168 8.91 -12.55 0.73
C ARG A 168 8.25 -11.51 1.63
N ILE A 169 6.97 -11.21 1.43
CA ILE A 169 6.24 -10.15 2.14
C ILE A 169 5.80 -10.56 3.55
N LYS A 170 5.83 -11.85 3.90
CA LYS A 170 5.40 -12.37 5.20
C LYS A 170 6.16 -11.72 6.35
N ALA A 171 7.50 -11.76 6.30
CA ALA A 171 8.34 -11.23 7.37
C ALA A 171 8.13 -9.72 7.59
N PRO A 172 8.18 -8.85 6.55
CA PRO A 172 7.87 -7.43 6.70
C PRO A 172 6.51 -7.15 7.36
N LEU A 173 5.45 -7.85 6.95
CA LEU A 173 4.11 -7.64 7.50
C LEU A 173 4.02 -8.05 8.97
N ILE A 174 4.59 -9.19 9.34
CA ILE A 174 4.61 -9.66 10.74
C ILE A 174 5.38 -8.69 11.63
N THR A 175 6.53 -8.18 11.15
CA THR A 175 7.30 -7.16 11.87
C THR A 175 6.46 -5.91 12.11
N LEU A 176 5.80 -5.38 11.08
CA LEU A 176 4.99 -4.16 11.19
C LEU A 176 3.80 -4.31 12.16
N VAL A 177 3.13 -5.47 12.17
CA VAL A 177 2.06 -5.75 13.15
C VAL A 177 2.60 -5.69 14.58
N SER A 178 3.85 -6.12 14.79
CA SER A 178 4.48 -6.22 16.11
C SER A 178 5.06 -4.90 16.62
N THR A 179 5.47 -4.00 15.72
CA THR A 179 6.17 -2.74 16.08
C THR A 179 5.27 -1.50 16.14
N GLY A 180 4.08 -1.56 15.55
CA GLY A 180 3.14 -0.43 15.47
C GLY A 180 2.37 -0.15 16.75
N GLY A 181 1.80 1.06 16.85
CA GLY A 181 0.70 1.33 17.78
C GLY A 181 -0.57 0.55 17.37
N PRO A 182 -1.58 0.44 18.26
CA PRO A 182 -2.73 -0.44 18.04
C PRO A 182 -3.48 -0.15 16.73
N GLU A 183 -3.63 1.11 16.35
CA GLU A 183 -4.30 1.51 15.10
C GLU A 183 -3.47 1.16 13.86
N GLN A 184 -2.15 1.37 13.92
CA GLN A 184 -1.24 1.05 12.82
C GLN A 184 -1.14 -0.47 12.64
N SER A 185 -0.96 -1.21 13.73
CA SER A 185 -0.94 -2.67 13.73
C SER A 185 -2.24 -3.24 13.20
N TYR A 186 -3.39 -2.65 13.52
CA TYR A 186 -4.68 -3.08 12.96
C TYR A 186 -4.79 -2.85 11.45
N ALA A 187 -4.33 -1.70 10.95
CA ALA A 187 -4.33 -1.41 9.51
C ALA A 187 -3.45 -2.43 8.76
N VAL A 188 -2.27 -2.75 9.27
CA VAL A 188 -1.37 -3.76 8.70
C VAL A 188 -1.99 -5.16 8.83
N LEU A 189 -2.53 -5.50 10.00
CA LEU A 189 -3.16 -6.79 10.26
C LEU A 189 -4.36 -7.03 9.34
N SER A 190 -5.11 -6.00 8.98
CA SER A 190 -6.22 -6.12 8.02
C SER A 190 -5.74 -6.55 6.63
N HIS A 191 -4.59 -6.03 6.18
CA HIS A 191 -3.98 -6.48 4.92
C HIS A 191 -3.41 -7.89 5.05
N LEU A 192 -2.73 -8.19 6.15
CA LEU A 192 -2.20 -9.54 6.43
C LEU A 192 -3.32 -10.58 6.51
N HIS A 193 -4.44 -10.24 7.14
CA HIS A 193 -5.64 -11.07 7.22
C HIS A 193 -6.15 -11.45 5.82
N LEU A 194 -6.25 -10.51 4.89
CA LEU A 194 -6.64 -10.80 3.50
C LEU A 194 -5.68 -11.80 2.82
N LEU A 195 -4.38 -11.67 3.07
CA LEU A 195 -3.38 -12.58 2.52
C LEU A 195 -3.46 -13.97 3.15
N VAL A 196 -3.62 -14.05 4.48
CA VAL A 196 -3.77 -15.30 5.21
C VAL A 196 -5.03 -16.03 4.75
N MET A 197 -6.17 -15.35 4.64
CA MET A 197 -7.41 -15.97 4.18
C MET A 197 -7.32 -16.47 2.73
N ARG A 198 -6.49 -15.84 1.90
CA ARG A 198 -6.27 -16.24 0.51
C ARG A 198 -5.30 -17.42 0.36
N ALA A 199 -4.26 -17.49 1.19
CA ALA A 199 -3.26 -18.56 1.14
C ALA A 199 -2.88 -19.03 2.56
N PRO A 200 -3.79 -19.71 3.30
CA PRO A 200 -3.57 -19.98 4.73
C PRO A 200 -2.35 -20.85 5.01
N MET A 201 -2.11 -21.85 4.16
CA MET A 201 -1.01 -22.80 4.34
C MET A 201 0.38 -22.16 4.25
N LEU A 202 0.51 -21.00 3.61
CA LEU A 202 1.77 -20.26 3.58
C LEU A 202 2.16 -19.68 4.96
N PHE A 203 1.16 -19.42 5.80
CA PHE A 203 1.33 -18.82 7.13
C PHE A 203 1.19 -19.85 8.25
N SER A 204 1.01 -21.13 7.93
CA SER A 204 0.77 -22.16 8.95
C SER A 204 1.97 -22.45 9.84
N SER A 205 3.19 -22.07 9.44
CA SER A 205 4.38 -22.12 10.30
C SER A 205 4.47 -20.95 11.29
N ASP A 206 3.77 -19.86 11.04
CA ASP A 206 3.92 -18.57 11.72
C ASP A 206 2.72 -18.25 12.62
N TYR A 207 1.82 -19.23 12.82
CA TYR A 207 0.57 -19.09 13.56
C TYR A 207 0.73 -18.48 14.96
N LYS A 208 1.89 -18.68 15.61
CA LYS A 208 2.19 -18.10 16.93
C LYS A 208 2.19 -16.56 16.92
N HIS A 209 2.49 -15.92 15.78
CA HIS A 209 2.39 -14.47 15.62
C HIS A 209 0.93 -13.97 15.63
N PHE A 210 -0.04 -14.87 15.43
CA PHE A 210 -1.46 -14.56 15.46
C PHE A 210 -2.09 -14.79 16.84
N TYR A 211 -1.31 -15.12 17.87
CA TYR A 211 -1.84 -15.21 19.23
C TYR A 211 -2.27 -13.84 19.77
N CYS A 212 -3.40 -13.85 20.46
CA CYS A 212 -4.01 -12.66 21.05
C CYS A 212 -3.29 -12.29 22.34
N HIS A 213 -2.90 -11.02 22.47
CA HIS A 213 -2.34 -10.50 23.72
C HIS A 213 -3.45 -9.88 24.58
N TYR A 214 -3.29 -9.91 25.90
CA TYR A 214 -4.34 -9.45 26.82
C TYR A 214 -4.72 -7.97 26.60
N ASN A 215 -3.72 -7.12 26.30
CA ASN A 215 -3.85 -5.68 26.07
C ASN A 215 -4.34 -5.31 24.67
N GLU A 216 -4.52 -6.27 23.76
CA GLU A 216 -5.01 -5.99 22.41
C GLU A 216 -6.50 -5.64 22.38
N PRO A 217 -6.91 -4.67 21.56
CA PRO A 217 -8.32 -4.36 21.33
C PRO A 217 -9.10 -5.53 20.73
N THR A 218 -10.40 -5.61 21.03
CA THR A 218 -11.31 -6.66 20.54
C THR A 218 -11.28 -6.83 19.02
N TYR A 219 -11.17 -5.75 18.26
CA TYR A 219 -11.13 -5.79 16.79
C TYR A 219 -9.86 -6.45 16.24
N VAL A 220 -8.71 -6.33 16.92
CA VAL A 220 -7.45 -7.01 16.58
C VAL A 220 -7.58 -8.50 16.87
N LYS A 221 -8.07 -8.82 18.08
CA LYS A 221 -8.29 -10.20 18.52
C LYS A 221 -9.20 -10.96 17.57
N LYS A 222 -10.28 -10.34 17.11
CA LYS A 222 -11.21 -10.95 16.14
C LYS A 222 -10.51 -11.40 14.85
N LEU A 223 -9.72 -10.52 14.22
CA LEU A 223 -8.98 -10.87 13.01
C LEU A 223 -7.97 -12.01 13.26
N LYS A 224 -7.26 -11.95 14.39
CA LYS A 224 -6.31 -12.99 14.80
C LYS A 224 -6.98 -14.36 14.99
N LEU A 225 -8.16 -14.41 15.60
CA LEU A 225 -8.94 -15.66 15.74
C LEU A 225 -9.34 -16.23 14.38
N GLU A 226 -9.79 -15.39 13.45
CA GLU A 226 -10.14 -15.81 12.08
C GLU A 226 -8.90 -16.38 11.36
N MET A 227 -7.74 -15.73 11.50
CA MET A 227 -6.47 -16.20 10.93
C MET A 227 -6.01 -17.52 11.54
N LEU A 228 -6.04 -17.65 12.88
CA LEU A 228 -5.69 -18.89 13.58
C LEU A 228 -6.56 -20.06 13.13
N THR A 229 -7.86 -19.81 12.94
CA THR A 229 -8.79 -20.81 12.40
C THR A 229 -8.39 -21.23 10.99
N ALA A 230 -8.03 -20.27 10.13
CA ALA A 230 -7.71 -20.53 8.73
C ALA A 230 -6.39 -21.28 8.54
N VAL A 231 -5.37 -21.02 9.36
CA VAL A 231 -4.03 -21.63 9.24
C VAL A 231 -3.89 -22.98 9.94
N ALA A 232 -4.94 -23.43 10.65
CA ALA A 232 -4.94 -24.69 11.37
C ALA A 232 -4.83 -25.90 10.42
N ASN A 233 -3.88 -26.78 10.71
CA ASN A 233 -3.63 -28.03 10.00
C ASN A 233 -3.13 -29.13 10.95
N GLU A 234 -3.02 -30.36 10.46
CA GLU A 234 -2.63 -31.55 11.23
C GLU A 234 -1.38 -31.36 12.11
N ASN A 235 -0.44 -30.49 11.70
CA ASN A 235 0.81 -30.26 12.42
C ASN A 235 0.69 -29.24 13.57
N ASN A 236 -0.25 -28.30 13.49
CA ASN A 236 -0.36 -27.19 14.45
C ASN A 236 -1.72 -27.12 15.17
N THR A 237 -2.71 -27.93 14.77
CA THR A 237 -4.08 -27.90 15.30
C THR A 237 -4.11 -28.06 16.82
N TYR A 238 -3.30 -28.95 17.40
CA TYR A 238 -3.29 -29.16 18.84
C TYR A 238 -2.90 -27.87 19.59
N GLU A 239 -1.77 -27.25 19.22
CA GLU A 239 -1.30 -26.00 19.85
C GLU A 239 -2.32 -24.86 19.67
N ILE A 240 -2.88 -24.70 18.47
CA ILE A 240 -3.87 -23.66 18.19
C ILE A 240 -5.14 -23.87 19.02
N VAL A 241 -5.67 -25.09 19.10
CA VAL A 241 -6.88 -25.38 19.87
C VAL A 241 -6.64 -25.18 21.37
N THR A 242 -5.47 -25.57 21.89
CA THR A 242 -5.09 -25.29 23.28
C THR A 242 -5.13 -23.79 23.58
N GLU A 243 -4.52 -22.99 22.72
CA GLU A 243 -4.52 -21.52 22.86
C GLU A 243 -5.95 -20.93 22.77
N LEU A 244 -6.77 -21.39 21.82
CA LEU A 244 -8.16 -20.95 21.69
C LEU A 244 -9.01 -21.27 22.92
N CYS A 245 -8.75 -22.40 23.60
CA CYS A 245 -9.42 -22.77 24.84
C CYS A 245 -9.15 -21.78 25.98
N GLU A 246 -7.94 -21.22 26.08
CA GLU A 246 -7.64 -20.15 27.04
C GLU A 246 -8.49 -18.89 26.75
N TYR A 247 -8.76 -18.60 25.47
CA TYR A 247 -9.59 -17.47 25.07
C TYR A 247 -11.09 -17.66 25.34
N VAL A 248 -11.56 -18.88 25.57
CA VAL A 248 -12.96 -19.15 25.98
C VAL A 248 -13.26 -18.56 27.36
N ALA A 249 -12.26 -18.46 28.23
CA ALA A 249 -12.38 -17.84 29.55
C ALA A 249 -12.22 -16.31 29.53
N ASN A 250 -12.15 -15.69 28.35
CA ASN A 250 -11.97 -14.25 28.24
C ASN A 250 -13.18 -13.47 28.80
N VAL A 251 -12.92 -12.35 29.48
CA VAL A 251 -13.96 -11.46 30.01
C VAL A 251 -14.81 -10.83 28.89
N ASP A 252 -14.22 -10.64 27.71
CA ASP A 252 -14.92 -10.19 26.51
C ASP A 252 -15.76 -11.33 25.91
N ILE A 253 -17.07 -11.32 26.20
CA ILE A 253 -18.04 -12.34 25.76
C ILE A 253 -18.00 -12.58 24.24
N PRO A 254 -18.00 -11.54 23.37
CA PRO A 254 -17.77 -11.71 21.93
C PRO A 254 -16.53 -12.56 21.58
N ILE A 255 -15.38 -12.32 22.22
CA ILE A 255 -14.14 -13.07 21.95
C ILE A 255 -14.26 -14.52 22.44
N ALA A 256 -14.82 -14.73 23.63
CA ALA A 256 -15.06 -16.07 24.14
C ALA A 256 -15.94 -16.89 23.19
N ARG A 257 -17.06 -16.30 22.72
CA ARG A 257 -17.97 -16.94 21.76
C ARG A 257 -17.29 -17.25 20.43
N GLU A 258 -16.49 -16.32 19.91
CA GLU A 258 -15.80 -16.55 18.63
C GLU A 258 -14.71 -17.61 18.76
N SER A 259 -14.04 -17.70 19.91
CA SER A 259 -13.05 -18.74 20.21
C SER A 259 -13.69 -20.14 20.25
N ILE A 260 -14.87 -20.28 20.88
CA ILE A 260 -15.65 -21.54 20.84
C ILE A 260 -16.00 -21.92 19.39
N ARG A 261 -16.44 -20.95 18.58
CA ARG A 261 -16.75 -21.20 17.16
C ARG A 261 -15.52 -21.60 16.36
N ALA A 262 -14.38 -20.97 16.59
CA ALA A 262 -13.11 -21.29 15.96
C ALA A 262 -12.71 -22.75 16.24
N VAL A 263 -12.75 -23.19 17.50
CA VAL A 263 -12.51 -24.59 17.88
C VAL A 263 -13.46 -25.54 17.14
N GLY A 264 -14.76 -25.21 17.11
CA GLY A 264 -15.75 -26.01 16.38
C GLY A 264 -15.47 -26.09 14.87
N LYS A 265 -15.06 -24.99 14.23
CA LYS A 265 -14.70 -24.96 12.81
C LYS A 265 -13.47 -25.83 12.52
N ILE A 266 -12.41 -25.71 13.34
CA ILE A 266 -11.20 -26.52 13.18
C ILE A 266 -11.53 -28.00 13.33
N ALA A 267 -12.34 -28.36 14.34
CA ALA A 267 -12.76 -29.74 14.56
C ALA A 267 -13.52 -30.31 13.35
N LEU A 268 -14.42 -29.54 12.74
CA LEU A 268 -15.15 -29.97 11.54
C LEU A 268 -14.27 -30.04 10.28
N GLN A 269 -13.25 -29.19 10.16
CA GLN A 269 -12.37 -29.16 9.00
C GLN A 269 -11.30 -30.26 9.00
N GLN A 270 -10.83 -30.67 10.19
CA GLN A 270 -9.82 -31.73 10.35
C GLN A 270 -10.46 -33.13 10.47
N TYR A 271 -11.79 -33.22 10.53
CA TYR A 271 -12.53 -34.49 10.54
C TYR A 271 -12.88 -34.94 9.11
N ASP A 272 -11.92 -35.55 8.40
CA ASP A 272 -12.10 -36.52 7.28
C ASP A 272 -10.69 -36.90 6.75
N VAL A 273 -10.16 -38.16 6.70
CA VAL A 273 -10.71 -39.41 6.09
C VAL A 273 -10.19 -40.76 6.70
N ASN A 274 -9.30 -40.85 7.72
CA ASN A 274 -8.66 -42.15 8.07
C ASN A 274 -8.90 -42.73 9.48
N ALA A 275 -9.98 -42.39 10.18
CA ALA A 275 -10.22 -42.90 11.53
C ALA A 275 -11.66 -43.42 11.76
N ILE A 276 -12.07 -44.42 10.97
CA ILE A 276 -13.08 -45.44 11.36
C ILE A 276 -12.65 -46.78 10.77
#